data_AF-A0AAN8IVM0-F1
#
_entry.id   AF-A0AAN8IVM0-F1
#
_cell.length_a   1.000
_cell.length_b   1.000
_cell.length_c   1.000
_cell.angle_alpha   90.00
_cell.angle_beta   90.00
_cell.angle_gamma   90.00
#
_symmetry.space_group_name_H-M   'P 1'
#
loop_
_entity.id
_entity.type
_entity.pdbx_description
1 polymer ?
#
loop_
_entity_poly.entity_id
_entity_poly.type
_entity_poly.pdbx_seq_one_letter_code
_entity_poly.pdbx_strand_id
1 'polypeptide(L)'
;MADHLRTSLTTILSSISWFQERISPRHQFRGEKIAIFYEFNHGLYPYYKNYDINKPVHGGSPQNFSDDDFIKHLVVSRENITKYIKDKGSSGLGILDFEEWRP
;
A
#
# COMPACT_ATOMS: atom_id res chain seq x y z
N MET A 1 6.67 -12.88 -11.03
CA MET A 1 6.02 -13.79 -10.05
C MET A 1 4.92 -13.07 -9.27
N ALA A 2 5.09 -11.78 -8.91
CA ALA A 2 4.06 -10.91 -8.33
C ALA A 2 2.79 -10.74 -9.21
N ASP A 3 2.93 -10.66 -10.54
CA ASP A 3 1.78 -10.48 -11.45
C ASP A 3 0.74 -11.63 -11.40
N HIS A 4 1.17 -12.85 -11.06
CA HIS A 4 0.26 -14.00 -10.96
C HIS A 4 -0.60 -13.96 -9.70
N LEU A 5 -0.06 -13.46 -8.57
CA LEU A 5 -0.82 -13.29 -7.32
C LEU A 5 -1.75 -12.07 -7.40
N ARG A 6 -1.29 -11.00 -8.05
CA ARG A 6 -2.06 -9.78 -8.34
C ARG A 6 -3.31 -10.06 -9.18
N THR A 7 -3.22 -10.96 -10.15
CA THR A 7 -4.36 -11.40 -10.97
C THR A 7 -5.35 -12.22 -10.13
N SER A 8 -4.86 -13.09 -9.25
CA SER A 8 -5.67 -13.98 -8.42
C SER A 8 -6.54 -13.23 -7.40
N LEU A 9 -5.95 -12.29 -6.65
CA LEU A 9 -6.69 -11.50 -5.65
C LEU A 9 -7.70 -10.56 -6.30
N THR A 10 -7.33 -9.90 -7.41
CA THR A 10 -8.28 -9.05 -8.16
C THR A 10 -9.46 -9.86 -8.68
N THR A 11 -9.22 -11.10 -9.11
CA THR A 11 -10.27 -12.02 -9.60
C THR A 11 -11.19 -12.46 -8.46
N ILE A 12 -10.63 -12.89 -7.31
CA ILE A 12 -11.42 -13.30 -6.13
C ILE A 12 -12.30 -12.15 -5.65
N LEU A 13 -11.74 -10.96 -5.54
CA LEU A 13 -12.45 -9.79 -5.05
C LEU A 13 -13.53 -9.29 -6.03
N SER A 14 -13.31 -9.47 -7.35
CA SER A 14 -14.32 -9.14 -8.37
C SER A 14 -15.58 -10.03 -8.33
N SER A 15 -15.48 -11.24 -7.78
CA SER A 15 -16.61 -12.19 -7.66
C SER A 15 -17.59 -11.86 -6.53
N ILE A 16 -17.22 -10.93 -5.65
CA ILE A 16 -18.01 -10.52 -4.51
C ILE A 16 -18.85 -9.31 -4.92
N SER A 17 -20.17 -9.49 -5.08
CA SER A 17 -21.05 -8.47 -5.69
C SER A 17 -21.10 -7.13 -4.94
N TRP A 18 -20.90 -7.12 -3.62
CA TRP A 18 -20.79 -5.88 -2.82
C TRP A 18 -19.41 -5.20 -2.93
N PHE A 19 -18.44 -5.85 -3.59
CA PHE A 19 -17.07 -5.37 -3.80
C PHE A 19 -16.92 -4.53 -5.09
N GLN A 20 -17.94 -4.54 -5.96
CA GLN A 20 -17.87 -3.87 -7.26
C GLN A 20 -18.01 -2.33 -7.17
N GLU A 21 -18.41 -1.76 -6.04
CA GLU A 21 -18.90 -0.37 -6.05
C GLU A 21 -17.81 0.72 -6.00
N ARG A 22 -16.52 0.39 -5.78
CA ARG A 22 -15.48 1.44 -5.65
C ARG A 22 -14.11 1.12 -6.25
N ILE A 23 -14.02 0.25 -7.26
CA ILE A 23 -12.75 0.07 -7.96
C ILE A 23 -12.52 1.27 -8.89
N SER A 24 -11.83 2.30 -8.41
CA SER A 24 -11.31 3.34 -9.31
C SER A 24 -10.21 2.75 -10.21
N PRO A 25 -9.92 3.33 -11.39
CA PRO A 25 -8.85 2.86 -12.30
C PRO A 25 -7.46 2.75 -11.65
N ARG A 26 -7.29 3.27 -10.43
CA ARG A 26 -6.10 3.19 -9.59
C ARG A 26 -6.15 2.08 -8.51
N HIS A 27 -7.01 1.06 -8.68
CA HIS A 27 -7.15 -0.10 -7.78
C HIS A 27 -7.56 0.25 -6.34
N GLN A 28 -8.23 1.38 -6.12
CA GLN A 28 -8.53 1.80 -4.75
C GLN A 28 -9.84 1.19 -4.23
N PHE A 29 -9.81 -0.02 -3.67
CA PHE A 29 -10.97 -0.51 -2.90
C PHE A 29 -11.05 0.22 -1.55
N ARG A 30 -12.13 1.00 -1.34
CA ARG A 30 -12.28 1.89 -0.17
C ARG A 30 -13.74 1.93 0.31
N GLY A 31 -14.19 0.87 0.97
CA GLY A 31 -15.47 0.83 1.69
C GLY A 31 -15.29 1.13 3.18
N GLU A 32 -16.39 1.32 3.91
CA GLU A 32 -16.36 1.50 5.38
C GLU A 32 -15.73 0.31 6.12
N LYS A 33 -15.67 -0.87 5.48
CA LYS A 33 -15.23 -2.13 6.09
C LYS A 33 -13.85 -2.65 5.66
N ILE A 34 -13.31 -2.26 4.50
CA ILE A 34 -11.98 -2.71 4.04
C ILE A 34 -11.28 -1.57 3.29
N ALA A 35 -9.99 -1.36 3.60
CA ALA A 35 -9.09 -0.45 2.91
C ALA A 35 -7.75 -1.13 2.60
N ILE A 36 -7.31 -1.06 1.35
CA ILE A 36 -6.03 -1.61 0.90
C ILE A 36 -5.09 -0.46 0.55
N PHE A 37 -3.85 -0.51 1.05
CA PHE A 37 -2.80 0.45 0.77
C PHE A 37 -1.62 -0.24 0.09
N TYR A 38 -1.38 0.14 -1.16
CA TYR A 38 -0.27 -0.37 -1.96
C TYR A 38 1.02 0.39 -1.69
N GLU A 39 2.13 -0.32 -1.71
CA GLU A 39 3.51 0.15 -1.52
C GLU A 39 3.87 1.48 -2.19
N PHE A 40 3.57 1.67 -3.48
CA PHE A 40 3.93 2.90 -4.19
C PHE A 40 3.04 4.11 -3.88
N ASN A 41 1.96 3.90 -3.11
CA ASN A 41 0.99 4.92 -2.74
C ASN A 41 0.85 5.07 -1.22
N HIS A 42 1.77 4.48 -0.44
CA HIS A 42 1.73 4.52 1.02
C HIS A 42 3.08 4.87 1.62
N GLY A 43 3.12 5.98 2.37
CA GLY A 43 4.33 6.43 3.05
C GLY A 43 5.48 6.74 2.10
N LEU A 44 6.69 6.71 2.64
CA LEU A 44 7.93 6.74 1.87
C LEU A 44 8.53 5.33 1.85
N TYR A 45 7.82 4.36 1.26
CA TYR A 45 8.28 2.97 1.22
C TYR A 45 9.59 2.86 0.40
N PRO A 46 10.67 2.27 0.94
CA PRO A 46 11.94 2.15 0.25
C PRO A 46 11.95 0.94 -0.70
N TYR A 47 12.42 1.14 -1.92
CA TYR A 47 12.55 0.08 -2.93
C TYR A 47 13.56 0.45 -4.03
N TYR A 48 14.03 -0.54 -4.78
CA TYR A 48 14.87 -0.34 -5.96
C TYR A 48 14.03 -0.39 -7.22
N LYS A 49 14.00 0.71 -7.99
CA LYS A 49 13.17 0.76 -9.20
C LYS A 49 13.63 -0.30 -10.20
N ASN A 50 12.71 -1.17 -10.62
CA ASN A 50 12.98 -2.32 -11.49
C ASN A 50 14.05 -3.27 -10.92
N TYR A 51 14.17 -3.36 -9.59
CA TYR A 51 15.20 -4.16 -8.91
C TYR A 51 16.64 -3.79 -9.27
N ASP A 52 16.88 -2.55 -9.72
CA ASP A 52 18.20 -2.03 -10.05
C ASP A 52 18.79 -1.32 -8.82
N ILE A 53 19.87 -1.87 -8.26
CA ILE A 53 20.57 -1.34 -7.08
C ILE A 53 21.03 0.12 -7.27
N ASN A 54 21.24 0.54 -8.52
CA ASN A 54 21.66 1.90 -8.85
C ASN A 54 20.51 2.91 -8.90
N LYS A 55 19.26 2.45 -8.70
CA LYS A 55 18.05 3.29 -8.73
C LYS A 55 17.26 3.17 -7.42
N PRO A 56 17.85 3.54 -6.27
CA PRO A 56 17.15 3.52 -5.00
C PRO A 56 16.06 4.60 -4.96
N VAL A 57 14.88 4.23 -4.49
CA VAL A 57 13.81 5.14 -4.09
C VAL A 57 13.72 5.10 -2.57
N HIS A 58 13.73 6.28 -1.93
CA HIS A 58 13.76 6.43 -0.47
C HIS A 58 14.89 5.61 0.21
N GLY A 59 16.08 5.56 -0.42
CA GLY A 59 17.21 4.78 0.10
C GLY A 59 17.21 3.29 -0.29
N GLY A 60 16.19 2.81 -1.00
CA GLY A 60 16.16 1.49 -1.63
C GLY A 60 15.78 0.34 -0.70
N SER A 61 16.20 0.38 0.57
CA SER A 61 15.90 -0.67 1.55
C SER A 61 15.81 -0.09 2.96
N PRO A 62 15.08 -0.72 3.91
CA PRO A 62 14.86 -0.18 5.25
C PRO A 62 16.12 0.12 6.06
N GLN A 63 17.21 -0.61 5.86
CA GLN A 63 18.49 -0.37 6.54
C GLN A 63 19.17 0.94 6.14
N ASN A 64 18.78 1.53 5.01
CA ASN A 64 19.33 2.80 4.52
C ASN A 64 18.47 4.00 4.95
N PHE A 65 17.42 3.76 5.76
CA PHE A 65 16.54 4.81 6.25
C PHE A 65 17.18 5.55 7.42
N SER A 66 17.33 6.87 7.28
CA SER A 66 17.70 7.71 8.40
C SER A 66 16.52 7.88 9.36
N ASP A 67 16.79 8.33 10.60
CA ASP A 67 15.73 8.64 11.57
C ASP A 67 14.76 9.71 11.01
N ASP A 68 15.27 10.69 10.27
CA ASP A 68 14.47 11.73 9.63
C ASP A 68 13.56 11.16 8.54
N ASP A 69 14.08 10.22 7.73
CA ASP A 69 13.28 9.56 6.69
C ASP A 69 12.19 8.68 7.29
N PHE A 70 12.49 8.01 8.41
CA PHE A 70 11.51 7.24 9.15
C PHE A 70 10.39 8.13 9.70
N ILE A 71 10.72 9.28 10.30
CA ILE A 71 9.70 10.24 10.77
C ILE A 71 8.84 10.72 9.61
N LYS A 72 9.44 11.10 8.47
CA LYS A 72 8.70 11.53 7.27
C LYS A 72 7.81 10.41 6.73
N HIS A 73 8.29 9.17 6.69
CA HIS A 73 7.49 8.01 6.31
C HIS A 73 6.25 7.91 7.20
N LEU A 74 6.40 7.98 8.53
CA LEU A 74 5.27 7.90 9.45
C LEU A 74 4.25 9.03 9.25
N VAL A 75 4.71 10.26 8.99
CA VAL A 75 3.82 11.40 8.69
C VAL A 75 3.00 11.12 7.42
N VAL A 76 3.66 10.75 6.32
CA VAL A 76 2.98 10.47 5.05
C VAL A 76 2.06 9.25 5.16
N SER A 77 2.50 8.18 5.83
CA SER A 77 1.67 7.00 6.08
C SER A 77 0.41 7.34 6.86
N ARG A 78 0.52 8.20 7.90
CA ARG A 78 -0.64 8.68 8.66
C ARG A 78 -1.60 9.48 7.80
N GLU A 79 -1.09 10.38 6.97
CA GLU A 79 -1.90 11.15 6.03
C GLU A 79 -2.60 10.23 5.02
N ASN A 80 -1.89 9.24 4.48
CA ASN A 80 -2.44 8.28 3.55
C ASN A 80 -3.57 7.49 4.21
N ILE A 81 -3.40 7.00 5.44
CA ILE A 81 -4.44 6.28 6.17
C ILE A 81 -5.64 7.18 6.44
N THR A 82 -5.44 8.33 7.07
CA THR A 82 -6.53 9.20 7.54
C THR A 82 -7.28 9.90 6.42
N LYS A 83 -6.67 10.06 5.24
CA LYS A 83 -7.34 10.53 4.03
C LYS A 83 -8.50 9.62 3.61
N TYR A 84 -8.37 8.32 3.86
CA TYR A 84 -9.31 7.31 3.36
C TYR A 84 -10.09 6.59 4.45
N ILE A 85 -9.50 6.38 5.62
CA ILE A 85 -10.16 5.93 6.84
C ILE A 85 -10.41 7.17 7.71
N LYS A 86 -11.55 7.83 7.48
CA LYS A 86 -11.90 9.09 8.16
C LYS A 86 -12.40 8.87 9.58
N ASP A 87 -13.12 7.77 9.80
CA ASP A 87 -13.60 7.39 11.12
C ASP A 87 -12.47 6.74 11.93
N LYS A 88 -12.07 7.40 13.02
CA LYS A 88 -11.05 6.90 13.95
C LYS A 88 -11.56 5.72 14.77
N GLY A 89 -12.87 5.52 14.86
CA GLY A 89 -13.52 4.37 15.50
C GLY A 89 -13.78 3.20 14.53
N SER A 90 -13.26 3.26 13.30
CA SER A 90 -13.48 2.20 12.31
C SER A 90 -13.02 0.84 12.83
N SER A 91 -13.91 -0.15 12.73
CA SER A 91 -13.65 -1.58 12.98
C SER A 91 -13.41 -2.37 11.69
N GLY A 92 -13.19 -1.66 10.58
CA GLY A 92 -12.86 -2.26 9.29
C GLY A 92 -11.45 -2.85 9.22
N LEU A 93 -11.19 -3.63 8.17
CA LEU A 93 -9.90 -4.26 7.91
C LEU A 93 -8.99 -3.33 7.07
N GLY A 94 -7.83 -2.97 7.63
CA GLY A 94 -6.75 -2.31 6.91
C GLY A 94 -5.72 -3.32 6.43
N ILE A 95 -5.39 -3.30 5.13
CA ILE A 95 -4.38 -4.17 4.52
C ILE A 95 -3.26 -3.31 3.96
N LEU A 96 -2.02 -3.57 4.40
CA LEU A 96 -0.81 -3.03 3.77
C LEU A 96 -0.26 -4.10 2.83
N ASP A 97 -0.11 -3.75 1.55
CA ASP A 97 0.34 -4.65 0.50
C ASP A 97 1.72 -4.19 0.00
N PHE A 98 2.77 -4.68 0.68
CA PHE A 98 4.18 -4.34 0.48
C PHE A 98 4.95 -5.60 0.09
N GLU A 99 5.52 -5.63 -1.12
CA GLU A 99 6.09 -6.83 -1.72
C GLU A 99 7.55 -6.68 -2.21
N GLU A 100 8.14 -5.48 -2.16
CA GLU A 100 9.49 -5.25 -2.70
C GLU A 100 10.62 -5.92 -1.89
N TRP A 101 10.38 -6.20 -0.60
CA TRP A 101 11.34 -6.91 0.26
C TRP A 101 10.64 -7.68 1.40
N ARG A 102 11.36 -8.65 1.98
CA ARG A 102 10.94 -9.42 3.17
C ARG A 102 11.83 -9.04 4.36
N PRO A 103 11.26 -8.83 5.56
CA PRO A 103 12.02 -8.51 6.76
C PRO A 103 12.86 -9.69 7.27
#